data_AF-A0A0D1A420-F1
#
_entry.id   AF-A0A0D1A420-F1
#
_cell.length_a   1.000
_cell.length_b   1.000
_cell.length_c   1.000
_cell.angle_alpha   90.00
_cell.angle_beta   90.00
_cell.angle_gamma   90.00
#
_symmetry.space_group_name_H-M   'P 1'
#
loop_
_entity.id
_entity.type
_entity.pdbx_description
1 polymer ?
#
loop_
_entity_poly.entity_id
_entity_poly.type
_entity_poly.pdbx_seq_one_letter_code
_entity_poly.pdbx_strand_id
1 'polypeptide(L)'
;MRTFAIMTRVLKELIRDKRTLALMFIAPIFILILMNLIFSANQATDITVGTVSVSQSLNKDLGQSKHVDIKTYNSQTQAKKALKDETIDAVIKKSGNNYNITYANTDSSKTTATKMAFKNALTTNGTNTLKSHL
;
A
#
# COMPACT_ATOMS: atom_id res chain seq x y z
N MET A 1 -5.24 -54.33 13.61
CA MET A 1 -6.65 -53.86 13.59
C MET A 1 -7.02 -53.45 12.17
N ARG A 2 -8.15 -53.95 11.64
CA ARG A 2 -8.50 -53.83 10.21
C ARG A 2 -8.69 -52.39 9.71
N THR A 3 -9.14 -51.48 10.58
CA THR A 3 -9.34 -50.06 10.29
C THR A 3 -8.05 -49.33 9.90
N PHE A 4 -6.94 -49.60 10.56
CA PHE A 4 -5.64 -49.00 10.22
C PHE A 4 -5.13 -49.44 8.84
N ALA A 5 -5.40 -50.69 8.44
CA ALA A 5 -5.04 -51.20 7.13
C ALA A 5 -5.85 -50.52 6.01
N ILE A 6 -7.14 -50.25 6.26
CA ILE A 6 -8.01 -49.53 5.32
C ILE A 6 -7.56 -48.07 5.20
N MET A 7 -7.30 -47.39 6.34
CA MET A 7 -6.84 -45.99 6.36
C MET A 7 -5.55 -45.79 5.54
N THR A 8 -4.55 -46.65 5.76
CA THR A 8 -3.27 -46.54 5.06
C THR A 8 -3.39 -46.83 3.56
N ARG A 9 -4.33 -47.69 3.15
CA ARG A 9 -4.65 -47.92 1.74
C ARG A 9 -5.26 -46.67 1.10
N VAL A 10 -6.24 -46.05 1.74
CA VAL A 10 -6.90 -44.83 1.23
C VAL A 10 -5.92 -43.66 1.14
N LEU A 11 -5.07 -43.46 2.16
CA LEU A 11 -4.03 -42.42 2.12
C LEU A 11 -3.02 -42.65 0.99
N LYS A 12 -2.63 -43.90 0.73
CA LYS A 12 -1.77 -44.24 -0.42
C LYS A 12 -2.46 -43.97 -1.76
N GLU A 13 -3.76 -44.26 -1.86
CA GLU A 13 -4.55 -43.98 -3.06
C GLU A 13 -4.67 -42.47 -3.31
N LEU A 14 -4.88 -41.67 -2.26
CA LEU A 14 -4.91 -40.19 -2.34
C LEU A 14 -3.54 -39.59 -2.71
N ILE A 15 -2.44 -40.07 -2.12
CA ILE A 15 -1.08 -39.57 -2.43
C ILE A 15 -0.65 -39.97 -3.85
N ARG A 16 -1.14 -41.10 -4.38
CA ARG A 16 -0.83 -41.53 -5.74
C ARG A 16 -1.52 -40.65 -6.78
N ASP A 17 -2.67 -40.06 -6.45
CA ASP A 17 -3.30 -39.02 -7.26
C ASP A 17 -2.69 -37.64 -6.98
N LYS A 18 -1.41 -37.50 -7.30
CA LYS A 18 -0.63 -36.27 -7.07
C LYS A 18 -1.20 -35.06 -7.82
N ARG A 19 -1.88 -35.28 -8.95
CA ARG A 19 -2.45 -34.20 -9.77
C ARG A 19 -3.68 -33.61 -9.09
N THR A 20 -4.62 -34.45 -8.69
CA THR A 20 -5.82 -34.02 -7.99
C THR A 20 -5.48 -33.44 -6.62
N LEU A 21 -4.57 -34.08 -5.88
CA LEU A 21 -4.11 -33.58 -4.58
C LEU A 21 -3.41 -32.22 -4.72
N ALA A 22 -2.53 -32.06 -5.72
CA ALA A 22 -1.88 -30.77 -5.98
C ALA A 22 -2.89 -29.70 -6.38
N LEU A 23 -3.87 -30.02 -7.24
CA LEU A 23 -4.88 -29.07 -7.70
C LEU A 23 -5.72 -28.51 -6.53
N MET A 24 -6.04 -29.35 -5.54
CA MET A 24 -6.79 -28.94 -4.35
C MET A 24 -6.10 -27.83 -3.53
N PHE A 25 -4.76 -27.77 -3.55
CA PHE A 25 -4.00 -26.71 -2.86
C PHE A 25 -3.57 -25.59 -3.79
N ILE A 26 -3.10 -25.93 -5.00
CA ILE A 26 -2.56 -24.96 -5.96
C ILE A 26 -3.65 -24.03 -6.48
N ALA A 27 -4.85 -24.54 -6.81
CA ALA A 27 -5.90 -23.70 -7.37
C ALA A 27 -6.38 -22.60 -6.39
N PRO A 28 -6.68 -22.89 -5.10
CA PRO A 28 -7.01 -21.84 -4.14
C PRO A 28 -5.88 -20.82 -3.93
N ILE A 29 -4.62 -21.28 -3.84
CA ILE A 29 -3.46 -20.38 -3.68
C ILE A 29 -3.31 -19.48 -4.91
N PHE A 30 -3.48 -20.02 -6.11
CA PHE A 30 -3.38 -19.27 -7.36
C PHE A 30 -4.46 -18.18 -7.46
N ILE A 31 -5.69 -18.47 -7.04
CA ILE A 31 -6.76 -17.47 -6.95
C ILE A 31 -6.38 -16.34 -5.99
N LEU A 32 -5.81 -16.66 -4.81
CA LEU A 32 -5.34 -15.64 -3.86
C LEU A 32 -4.23 -14.77 -4.44
N ILE A 33 -3.30 -15.36 -5.20
CA ILE A 33 -2.22 -14.63 -5.88
C ILE A 33 -2.80 -13.72 -6.96
N LEU A 34 -3.70 -14.21 -7.81
CA LEU A 34 -4.35 -13.40 -8.84
C LEU A 34 -5.18 -12.27 -8.23
N MET A 35 -5.93 -12.54 -7.16
CA MET A 35 -6.70 -11.53 -6.44
C MET A 35 -5.78 -10.46 -5.84
N ASN A 36 -4.63 -10.85 -5.27
CA ASN A 36 -3.61 -9.91 -4.81
C ASN A 36 -3.03 -9.09 -5.97
N LEU A 37 -2.73 -9.70 -7.11
CA LEU A 37 -2.23 -8.99 -8.29
C LEU A 37 -3.25 -7.99 -8.83
N ILE A 38 -4.53 -8.36 -8.92
CA ILE A 38 -5.60 -7.46 -9.36
C ILE A 38 -5.77 -6.30 -8.38
N PHE A 39 -5.76 -6.56 -7.08
CA PHE A 39 -5.84 -5.51 -6.08
C PHE A 39 -4.60 -4.62 -6.09
N SER A 40 -3.41 -5.20 -6.26
CA SER A 40 -2.14 -4.47 -6.35
C SER A 40 -2.01 -3.64 -7.64
N ALA A 41 -2.48 -4.13 -8.78
CA ALA A 41 -2.44 -3.42 -10.05
C ALA A 41 -3.44 -2.25 -10.09
N ASN A 42 -4.59 -2.39 -9.42
CA ASN A 42 -5.53 -1.28 -9.23
C ASN A 42 -5.10 -0.30 -8.12
N GLN A 43 -3.92 -0.46 -7.50
CA GLN A 43 -3.33 0.56 -6.63
C GLN A 43 -2.74 1.75 -7.41
N ALA A 44 -2.86 1.79 -8.74
CA ALA A 44 -2.72 3.00 -9.54
C ALA A 44 -3.96 3.89 -9.38
N THR A 45 -4.31 4.24 -8.14
CA THR A 45 -5.23 5.34 -7.90
C THR A 45 -4.38 6.59 -7.93
N ASP A 46 -4.61 7.45 -8.91
CA ASP A 46 -4.02 8.79 -8.90
C ASP A 46 -4.51 9.48 -7.64
N ILE A 47 -3.60 9.63 -6.67
CA ILE A 47 -3.89 10.27 -5.38
C ILE A 47 -3.42 11.71 -5.43
N THR A 48 -4.29 12.64 -5.04
CA THR A 48 -3.89 14.04 -4.87
C THR A 48 -3.59 14.30 -3.40
N VAL A 49 -2.33 14.59 -3.09
CA VAL A 49 -1.85 14.86 -1.73
C VAL A 49 -1.60 16.36 -1.55
N GLY A 50 -2.31 16.96 -0.60
CA GLY A 50 -2.07 18.32 -0.14
C GLY A 50 -0.90 18.37 0.85
N THR A 51 0.05 19.28 0.68
CA THR A 51 1.16 19.46 1.63
C THR A 51 1.13 20.86 2.26
N VAL A 52 1.41 20.94 3.56
CA VAL A 52 1.48 22.19 4.33
C VAL A 52 2.79 22.24 5.09
N SER A 53 3.62 23.24 4.77
CA SER A 53 4.92 23.49 5.42
C SER A 53 5.89 22.29 5.35
N VAL A 54 5.78 21.47 4.29
CA VAL A 54 6.67 20.33 4.02
C VAL A 54 7.87 20.81 3.18
N SER A 55 9.05 20.21 3.38
CA SER A 55 10.25 20.58 2.63
C SER A 55 10.10 20.22 1.14
N GLN A 56 10.72 21.03 0.28
CA GLN A 56 10.66 20.82 -1.18
C GLN A 56 11.27 19.49 -1.62
N SER A 57 12.28 18.99 -0.89
CA SER A 57 12.84 17.65 -1.11
C SER A 57 11.83 16.54 -0.85
N LEU A 58 11.05 16.62 0.24
CA LEU A 58 10.04 15.61 0.54
C LEU A 58 8.85 15.68 -0.42
N ASN A 59 8.47 16.88 -0.87
CA ASN A 59 7.48 17.04 -1.94
C ASN A 59 7.99 16.40 -3.25
N LYS A 60 9.25 16.61 -3.62
CA LYS A 60 9.83 15.98 -4.82
C LYS A 60 9.84 14.46 -4.70
N ASP A 61 10.21 13.92 -3.55
CA ASP A 61 10.26 12.47 -3.29
C ASP A 61 8.86 11.84 -3.30
N LEU A 62 7.86 12.53 -2.75
CA LEU A 62 6.45 12.13 -2.82
C LEU A 62 5.93 12.11 -4.27
N GLY A 63 6.31 13.09 -5.08
CA GLY A 63 5.86 13.24 -6.48
C GLY A 63 6.62 12.38 -7.49
N GLN A 64 7.64 11.62 -7.06
CA GLN A 64 8.34 10.66 -7.93
C GLN A 64 7.51 9.41 -8.22
N SER A 65 6.45 9.17 -7.44
CA SER A 65 5.51 8.10 -7.72
C SER A 65 4.54 8.55 -8.81
N LYS A 66 4.48 7.84 -9.95
CA LYS A 66 3.70 8.20 -11.15
C LYS A 66 2.19 8.45 -10.95
N HIS A 67 1.67 8.16 -9.75
CA HIS A 67 0.25 8.26 -9.38
C HIS A 67 0.03 9.20 -8.18
N VAL A 68 0.96 10.13 -7.91
CA VAL A 68 0.87 11.05 -6.77
C VAL A 68 0.98 12.49 -7.25
N ASP A 69 -0.15 13.19 -7.27
CA ASP A 69 -0.22 14.62 -7.55
C ASP A 69 -0.06 15.41 -6.25
N ILE A 70 0.85 16.38 -6.23
CA ILE A 70 1.09 17.20 -5.03
C ILE A 70 0.55 18.61 -5.22
N LYS A 71 -0.33 19.02 -4.29
CA LYS A 71 -0.79 20.41 -4.17
C LYS A 71 -0.20 21.04 -2.92
N THR A 72 0.62 22.07 -3.09
CA THR A 72 1.19 22.79 -1.95
C THR A 72 0.22 23.86 -1.48
N TYR A 73 -0.08 23.90 -0.19
CA TYR A 73 -0.96 24.90 0.42
C TYR A 73 -0.20 25.72 1.46
N ASN A 74 -0.39 27.04 1.43
CA ASN A 74 0.25 27.97 2.37
C ASN A 74 -0.39 27.96 3.77
N SER A 75 -1.64 27.49 3.89
CA SER A 75 -2.40 27.49 5.14
C SER A 75 -3.11 26.16 5.37
N GLN A 76 -3.09 25.70 6.63
CA GLN A 76 -3.80 24.50 7.06
C GLN A 76 -5.31 24.61 6.81
N THR A 77 -5.88 25.80 6.89
CA THR A 77 -7.31 26.02 6.64
C THR A 77 -7.67 25.75 5.19
N GLN A 78 -6.83 26.18 4.25
CA GLN A 78 -7.04 25.93 2.81
C GLN A 78 -6.91 24.44 2.49
N ALA A 79 -5.88 23.78 3.04
CA ALA A 79 -5.71 22.34 2.87
C ALA A 79 -6.88 21.54 3.47
N LYS A 80 -7.37 21.92 4.66
CA LYS A 80 -8.56 21.27 5.26
C LYS A 80 -9.82 21.50 4.45
N LYS A 81 -9.99 22.69 3.85
CA LYS A 81 -11.13 22.97 2.98
C LYS A 81 -11.05 22.12 1.72
N ALA A 82 -9.90 22.06 1.07
CA ALA A 82 -9.66 21.20 -0.08
C ALA A 82 -9.92 19.72 0.22
N LEU A 83 -9.58 19.25 1.43
CA LEU A 83 -9.85 17.88 1.90
C LEU A 83 -11.35 17.62 2.12
N LYS A 84 -12.10 18.62 2.63
CA LYS A 84 -13.56 18.54 2.80
C LYS A 84 -14.31 18.61 1.47
N ASP A 85 -13.78 19.37 0.52
CA ASP A 85 -14.35 19.54 -0.81
C ASP A 85 -13.97 18.36 -1.75
N GLU A 86 -13.35 17.30 -1.20
CA GLU A 86 -12.90 16.08 -1.91
C GLU A 86 -11.93 16.35 -3.09
N THR A 87 -11.31 17.53 -3.13
CA THR A 87 -10.36 17.92 -4.19
C THR A 87 -8.95 17.37 -3.99
N ILE A 88 -8.68 16.82 -2.79
CA ILE A 88 -7.46 16.13 -2.37
C ILE A 88 -7.84 14.94 -1.49
N ASP A 89 -7.06 13.88 -1.53
CA ASP A 89 -7.32 12.62 -0.82
C ASP A 89 -6.63 12.57 0.56
N ALA A 90 -5.58 13.37 0.74
CA ALA A 90 -4.86 13.48 2.01
C ALA A 90 -4.17 14.84 2.19
N VAL A 91 -3.93 15.22 3.45
CA VAL A 91 -3.13 16.39 3.84
C VAL A 91 -1.95 15.94 4.71
N ILE A 92 -0.74 16.29 4.30
CA ILE A 92 0.48 16.12 5.08
C ILE A 92 0.90 17.48 5.63
N LYS A 93 0.89 17.62 6.96
CA LYS A 93 1.35 18.80 7.67
C LYS A 93 2.62 18.48 8.45
N LYS A 94 3.66 19.27 8.27
CA LYS A 94 4.81 19.26 9.17
C LYS A 94 4.52 20.15 10.40
N SER A 95 4.72 19.61 11.60
CA SER A 95 4.59 20.34 12.86
C SER A 95 5.87 20.11 13.68
N GLY A 96 6.83 21.01 13.54
CA GLY A 96 8.17 20.85 14.11
C GLY A 96 8.90 19.66 13.50
N ASN A 97 9.24 18.67 14.34
CA ASN A 97 9.92 17.44 13.92
C ASN A 97 8.97 16.30 13.50
N ASN A 98 7.66 16.46 13.72
CA ASN A 98 6.67 15.43 13.46
C ASN A 98 5.85 15.73 12.19
N TYR A 99 5.45 14.67 11.49
CA TYR A 99 4.55 14.77 10.34
C TYR A 99 3.17 14.24 10.75
N ASN A 100 2.15 15.07 10.53
CA ASN A 100 0.76 14.69 10.73
C ASN A 100 0.11 14.48 9.37
N ILE A 101 -0.52 13.32 9.19
CA ILE A 101 -1.22 12.95 7.96
C ILE A 101 -2.71 12.86 8.29
N THR A 102 -3.53 13.58 7.53
CA THR A 102 -5.00 13.53 7.62
C THR A 102 -5.55 13.02 6.31
N TYR A 103 -6.36 11.96 6.35
CA TYR A 103 -6.94 11.35 5.16
C TYR A 103 -8.39 11.82 4.97
N ALA A 104 -8.85 11.93 3.73
CA ALA A 104 -10.26 12.18 3.43
C ALA A 104 -11.14 10.99 3.84
N ASN A 105 -10.56 9.79 3.88
CA ASN A 105 -11.24 8.52 4.18
C ASN A 105 -12.42 8.20 3.25
N THR A 106 -12.36 8.69 2.01
CA THR A 106 -13.32 8.42 0.93
C THR A 106 -13.10 7.05 0.30
N ASP A 107 -11.83 6.61 0.22
CA ASP A 107 -11.44 5.28 -0.27
C ASP A 107 -10.27 4.72 0.55
N SER A 108 -10.42 3.47 1.00
CA SER A 108 -9.39 2.72 1.73
C SER A 108 -8.12 2.47 0.90
N SER A 109 -8.26 2.35 -0.42
CA SER A 109 -7.19 2.13 -1.38
C SER A 109 -6.30 3.38 -1.47
N LYS A 110 -6.92 4.57 -1.58
CA LYS A 110 -6.22 5.86 -1.62
C LYS A 110 -5.51 6.20 -0.30
N THR A 111 -6.12 5.83 0.83
CA THR A 111 -5.50 5.93 2.15
C THR A 111 -4.25 5.06 2.25
N THR A 112 -4.33 3.83 1.76
CA THR A 112 -3.20 2.88 1.76
C THR A 112 -2.09 3.33 0.81
N ALA A 113 -2.46 3.81 -0.39
CA ALA A 113 -1.52 4.37 -1.37
C ALA A 113 -0.78 5.58 -0.80
N THR A 114 -1.48 6.53 -0.16
CA THR A 114 -0.88 7.69 0.49
C THR A 114 0.11 7.28 1.58
N LYS A 115 -0.25 6.29 2.40
CA LYS A 115 0.62 5.77 3.48
C LYS A 115 1.90 5.14 2.93
N MET A 116 1.80 4.36 1.84
CA MET A 116 2.97 3.77 1.18
C MET A 116 3.85 4.83 0.53
N ALA A 117 3.26 5.77 -0.22
CA ALA A 117 3.98 6.86 -0.86
C ALA A 117 4.74 7.71 0.17
N PHE A 118 4.08 8.07 1.27
CA PHE A 118 4.72 8.80 2.36
C PHE A 118 5.84 8.02 3.04
N LYS A 119 5.64 6.73 3.32
CA LYS A 119 6.68 5.87 3.91
C LYS A 119 7.91 5.80 3.01
N ASN A 120 7.72 5.59 1.71
CA ASN A 120 8.79 5.52 0.71
C ASN A 120 9.53 6.86 0.58
N ALA A 121 8.79 7.97 0.59
CA ALA A 121 9.38 9.30 0.55
C ALA A 121 10.21 9.58 1.81
N LEU A 122 9.74 9.21 3.01
CA LEU A 122 10.53 9.33 4.24
C LEU A 122 11.78 8.44 4.26
N THR A 123 11.72 7.22 3.75
CA THR A 123 12.89 6.33 3.68
C THR A 123 13.92 6.85 2.67
N THR A 124 13.45 7.35 1.53
CA THR A 124 14.31 7.99 0.52
C THR A 124 14.96 9.26 1.10
N ASN A 125 14.17 10.09 1.78
CA ASN A 125 14.69 11.32 2.39
C ASN A 125 15.69 11.01 3.50
N GLY A 126 15.38 10.06 4.40
CA GLY A 126 16.27 9.64 5.48
C GLY A 126 17.55 8.96 5.00
N THR A 127 17.51 8.17 3.94
CA THR A 127 18.72 7.59 3.32
C THR A 127 19.54 8.65 2.59
N ASN A 128 18.91 9.65 1.97
CA ASN A 128 19.60 10.77 1.35
C ASN A 128 20.26 11.69 2.39
N THR A 129 19.62 11.96 3.53
CA THR A 129 20.24 12.74 4.61
C THR A 129 21.43 12.00 5.23
N LEU A 130 21.34 10.66 5.39
CA LEU A 130 22.47 9.85 5.86
C LEU A 130 23.63 9.85 4.85
N LYS A 131 23.36 9.78 3.55
CA LYS A 131 24.39 9.84 2.50
C LYS A 131 25.07 11.21 2.38
N SER A 132 24.38 12.32 2.69
CA SER A 132 24.99 13.65 2.64
C SER A 132 25.89 13.97 3.84
N HIS A 133 25.86 13.14 4.88
CA HIS A 133 26.69 13.27 6.08
C HIS A 133 27.89 12.30 6.10
N LEU A 134 28.08 11.53 5.02
CA LEU A 134 29.30 10.76 4.72
C LEU A 134 30.10 11.50 3.66
#